data_AF-A0AB33IUN1-F1
#
_entry.id   AF-A0AB33IUN1-F1
#
_cell.length_a   1.000
_cell.length_b   1.000
_cell.length_c   1.000
_cell.angle_alpha   90.00
_cell.angle_beta   90.00
_cell.angle_gamma   90.00
#
_symmetry.space_group_name_H-M   'P 1'
#
loop_
_entity.id
_entity.type
_entity.pdbx_description
1 polymer ?
#
loop_
_entity_poly.entity_id
_entity_poly.type
_entity_poly.pdbx_seq_one_letter_code
_entity_poly.pdbx_strand_id
1 'polypeptide(L)'
;MKTNIIRLVVLVFTAFTMLTVTAKPKDRVVVAYVCSWTDLRLPDPTLMTHINYAFGHVNKTFNGVDIQNPPFLEKVVALKKKNPALKINLSIGGWTSGNFSEMAATQTHRTAFARDCRRIVDKYGLDGIDIDWEYPTSNEAGISASPDDTKNFTLLMRDLRKALGNKKLLTIATIQDALYIDFRACVKYLDFVNIMGYDQSNPPMHHTTIHRSPLSGHISLEEGIDAHIKNGVPPEKLTLGMPLYGRGDHSNKILDKFMKTGFTDGRYVERWDSIGEVPYLADKTGKLVWGFDNPRSWAAKCQYIIDRGLLGGMYWETTEDNAQRDGQMTIYESLLKNNKGTIPLKHVLVLTSGKSSVEASQVVDELKQLGMKRHFDVTVLADDVAYTPEYFDRFHLIYQLNADLSKLGNEARKEFETYVDASHGAFFATKDTAVKGWDWYNTFSQDLRVCPLNQKYWSNTAKMGRNLFCVGNNAKAEEVVELLNL
;
A
#
# COMPACT_ATOMS: atom_id res chain seq x y z
N MET A 1 -49.66 -29.27 64.76
CA MET A 1 -49.45 -30.33 63.75
C MET A 1 -49.37 -29.68 62.38
N LYS A 2 -48.22 -29.87 61.70
CA LYS A 2 -47.96 -29.85 60.25
C LYS A 2 -48.47 -28.66 59.39
N THR A 3 -47.58 -27.71 59.08
CA THR A 3 -46.89 -27.52 57.77
C THR A 3 -47.77 -26.98 56.64
N ASN A 4 -47.51 -25.73 56.20
CA ASN A 4 -47.13 -25.37 54.83
C ASN A 4 -47.14 -23.84 54.65
N ILE A 5 -45.95 -23.23 54.74
CA ILE A 5 -45.70 -21.86 54.29
C ILE A 5 -45.30 -21.96 52.82
N ILE A 6 -46.18 -21.55 51.90
CA ILE A 6 -45.83 -21.35 50.49
C ILE A 6 -45.32 -19.92 50.37
N ARG A 7 -44.00 -19.77 50.15
CA ARG A 7 -43.38 -18.51 49.74
C ARG A 7 -43.64 -18.30 48.25
N LEU A 8 -44.40 -17.26 47.92
CA LEU A 8 -44.54 -16.75 46.56
C LEU A 8 -43.25 -16.02 46.17
N VAL A 9 -42.45 -16.60 45.29
CA VAL A 9 -41.30 -15.93 44.66
C VAL A 9 -41.83 -15.22 43.42
N VAL A 10 -41.94 -13.89 43.48
CA VAL A 10 -42.21 -13.05 42.30
C VAL A 10 -40.88 -12.84 41.57
N LEU A 11 -40.67 -13.56 40.47
CA LEU A 11 -39.58 -13.33 39.53
C LEU A 11 -39.92 -12.11 38.67
N VAL A 12 -39.32 -10.96 38.98
CA VAL A 12 -39.35 -9.77 38.12
C VAL A 12 -38.30 -9.99 37.03
N PHE A 13 -38.75 -10.38 35.83
CA PHE A 13 -37.92 -10.33 34.62
C PHE A 13 -37.84 -8.87 34.15
N THR A 14 -36.80 -8.14 34.59
CA THR A 14 -36.39 -6.91 33.90
C THR A 14 -35.69 -7.30 32.61
N ALA A 15 -36.43 -7.21 31.50
CA ALA A 15 -35.87 -7.29 30.15
C ALA A 15 -34.93 -6.10 29.93
N PHE A 16 -33.63 -6.33 30.05
CA PHE A 16 -32.60 -5.39 29.58
C PHE A 16 -32.56 -5.50 28.05
N THR A 17 -33.38 -4.70 27.35
CA THR A 17 -33.14 -4.45 25.93
C THR A 17 -31.85 -3.65 25.82
N MET A 18 -30.72 -4.33 25.61
CA MET A 18 -29.54 -3.71 25.02
C MET A 18 -29.96 -3.20 23.64
N LEU A 19 -30.33 -1.92 23.54
CA LEU A 19 -30.21 -1.21 22.28
C LEU A 19 -28.72 -1.20 21.96
N THR A 20 -28.30 -2.10 21.08
CA THR A 20 -27.04 -1.95 20.36
C THR A 20 -27.16 -0.68 19.54
N VAL A 21 -26.71 0.44 20.10
CA VAL A 21 -26.37 1.62 19.31
C VAL A 21 -25.18 1.18 18.46
N THR A 22 -25.45 0.68 17.26
CA THR A 22 -24.42 0.54 16.25
C THR A 22 -23.96 1.96 15.92
N ALA A 23 -22.89 2.42 16.56
CA ALA A 23 -22.23 3.66 16.19
C ALA A 23 -22.01 3.61 14.68
N LYS A 24 -22.43 4.66 13.97
CA LYS A 24 -22.13 4.79 12.53
C LYS A 24 -20.61 4.58 12.37
N PRO A 25 -20.15 3.75 11.41
CA PRO A 25 -18.73 3.60 11.15
C PRO A 25 -18.10 4.99 11.02
N LYS A 26 -17.02 5.21 11.76
CA LYS A 26 -16.29 6.47 11.72
C LYS A 26 -15.72 6.63 10.31
N ASP A 27 -15.88 7.82 9.71
CA ASP A 27 -15.26 8.11 8.41
C ASP A 27 -13.73 7.99 8.58
N ARG A 28 -13.15 6.92 8.05
CA ARG A 28 -11.71 6.64 8.14
C ARG A 28 -10.95 7.45 7.12
N VAL A 29 -9.68 7.70 7.41
CA VAL A 29 -8.74 8.31 6.48
C VAL A 29 -7.80 7.26 5.89
N VAL A 30 -7.57 7.33 4.59
CA VAL A 30 -6.44 6.69 3.91
C VAL A 30 -5.60 7.80 3.28
N VAL A 31 -4.33 7.91 3.70
CA VAL A 31 -3.35 8.88 3.19
C VAL A 31 -2.36 8.17 2.27
N ALA A 32 -2.30 8.61 1.02
CA ALA A 32 -1.34 8.14 0.03
C ALA A 32 -0.16 9.11 -0.09
N TYR A 33 1.07 8.65 0.09
CA TYR A 33 2.23 9.42 -0.36
C TYR A 33 2.43 9.25 -1.87
N VAL A 34 2.55 10.36 -2.59
CA VAL A 34 2.74 10.42 -4.05
C VAL A 34 4.00 11.23 -4.33
N CYS A 35 5.04 10.55 -4.79
CA CYS A 35 6.36 11.12 -4.92
C CYS A 35 6.58 11.87 -6.25
N SER A 36 7.27 13.00 -6.18
CA SER A 36 7.45 13.98 -7.27
C SER A 36 8.39 13.50 -8.36
N TRP A 37 9.19 12.46 -8.08
CA TRP A 37 10.09 11.82 -9.02
C TRP A 37 9.42 10.69 -9.81
N THR A 38 8.12 10.45 -9.59
CA THR A 38 7.39 9.40 -10.29
C THR A 38 6.77 9.96 -11.56
N ASP A 39 7.05 9.33 -12.71
CA ASP A 39 6.35 9.57 -13.99
C ASP A 39 5.48 8.37 -14.38
N LEU A 40 5.49 7.31 -13.57
CA LEU A 40 5.04 5.98 -13.95
C LEU A 40 3.52 5.77 -13.88
N ARG A 41 2.79 6.40 -12.94
CA ARG A 41 1.32 6.31 -12.86
C ARG A 41 0.74 7.34 -11.88
N LEU A 42 -0.31 8.08 -12.30
CA LEU A 42 -1.13 8.82 -11.34
C LEU A 42 -1.91 7.80 -10.47
N PRO A 43 -2.03 8.02 -9.14
CA PRO A 43 -2.88 7.17 -8.31
C PRO A 43 -4.33 7.20 -8.80
N ASP A 44 -5.05 6.12 -8.56
CA ASP A 44 -6.50 6.15 -8.68
C ASP A 44 -7.09 6.85 -7.44
N PRO A 45 -7.66 8.06 -7.61
CA PRO A 45 -8.10 8.88 -6.49
C PRO A 45 -9.31 8.31 -5.75
N THR A 46 -9.88 7.20 -6.21
CA THR A 46 -11.01 6.53 -5.54
C THR A 46 -10.55 5.58 -4.43
N LEU A 47 -9.26 5.22 -4.39
CA LEU A 47 -8.71 4.28 -3.41
C LEU A 47 -8.25 4.95 -2.11
N MET A 48 -8.23 6.28 -2.06
CA MET A 48 -7.80 7.05 -0.89
C MET A 48 -8.66 8.29 -0.67
N THR A 49 -8.55 8.82 0.55
CA THR A 49 -9.22 10.08 0.95
C THR A 49 -8.27 11.28 0.87
N HIS A 50 -6.98 11.04 1.06
CA HIS A 50 -5.95 12.06 1.17
C HIS A 50 -4.74 11.66 0.35
N ILE A 51 -4.11 12.64 -0.29
CA ILE A 51 -2.78 12.54 -0.89
C ILE A 51 -1.85 13.52 -0.18
N ASN A 52 -0.70 13.01 0.27
CA ASN A 52 0.46 13.82 0.62
C ASN A 52 1.41 13.81 -0.59
N TYR A 53 1.47 14.93 -1.32
CA TYR A 53 2.42 15.09 -2.41
C TYR A 53 3.82 15.31 -1.84
N ALA A 54 4.71 14.36 -2.08
CA ALA A 54 6.09 14.34 -1.62
C ALA A 54 7.02 14.77 -2.76
N PHE A 55 7.86 15.80 -2.67
CA PHE A 55 8.00 16.73 -1.56
C PHE A 55 8.10 18.18 -2.00
N GLY A 56 7.84 19.09 -1.05
CA GLY A 56 8.50 20.38 -0.99
C GLY A 56 9.65 20.36 0.01
N HIS A 57 10.56 21.31 -0.08
CA HIS A 57 11.67 21.46 0.88
C HIS A 57 11.74 22.88 1.40
N VAL A 58 12.19 23.04 2.64
CA VAL A 58 12.52 24.37 3.17
C VAL A 58 13.66 24.95 2.33
N ASN A 59 13.44 26.13 1.76
CA ASN A 59 14.43 26.78 0.90
C ASN A 59 15.69 27.21 1.69
N LYS A 60 16.78 27.50 0.98
CA LYS A 60 18.07 27.86 1.59
C LYS A 60 18.07 29.20 2.34
N THR A 61 17.05 30.03 2.14
CA THR A 61 16.86 31.30 2.86
C THR A 61 15.91 31.17 4.05
N PHE A 62 15.49 29.93 4.39
CA PHE A 62 14.68 29.58 5.55
C PHE A 62 13.33 30.30 5.65
N ASN A 63 12.83 30.83 4.53
CA ASN A 63 11.68 31.74 4.51
C ASN A 63 10.55 31.29 3.55
N GLY A 64 10.68 30.10 2.95
CA GLY A 64 9.72 29.56 2.02
C GLY A 64 10.01 28.11 1.63
N VAL A 65 9.27 27.63 0.62
CA VAL A 65 9.29 26.24 0.18
C VAL A 65 9.67 26.13 -1.29
N ASP A 66 10.63 25.27 -1.60
CA ASP A 66 10.95 24.83 -2.96
C ASP A 66 10.14 23.55 -3.26
N ILE A 67 9.19 23.62 -4.20
CA ILE A 67 8.33 22.48 -4.58
C ILE A 67 9.03 21.65 -5.65
N GLN A 68 9.16 20.33 -5.42
CA GLN A 68 9.67 19.43 -6.44
C GLN A 68 8.61 19.10 -7.49
N ASN A 69 9.02 19.13 -8.77
CA ASN A 69 8.18 18.84 -9.94
C ASN A 69 6.77 19.48 -9.92
N PRO A 70 6.66 20.84 -9.89
CA PRO A 70 5.36 21.51 -9.89
C PRO A 70 4.39 21.11 -11.02
N PRO A 71 4.83 20.82 -12.26
CA PRO A 71 3.93 20.32 -13.31
C PRO A 71 3.26 18.98 -12.95
N PHE A 72 3.95 18.09 -12.24
CA PHE A 72 3.35 16.84 -11.77
C PHE A 72 2.38 17.07 -10.60
N LEU A 73 2.70 17.97 -9.67
CA LEU A 73 1.75 18.40 -8.63
C LEU A 73 0.42 18.88 -9.24
N GLU A 74 0.45 19.67 -10.31
CA GLU A 74 -0.77 20.12 -10.99
C GLU A 74 -1.60 18.96 -11.56
N LYS A 75 -0.95 17.91 -12.09
CA LYS A 75 -1.62 16.68 -12.54
C LYS A 75 -2.26 15.93 -11.37
N VAL A 76 -1.57 15.84 -10.23
CA VAL A 76 -2.10 15.22 -9.00
C VAL A 76 -3.30 16.02 -8.48
N VAL A 77 -3.23 17.36 -8.46
CA VAL A 77 -4.35 18.23 -8.07
C VAL A 77 -5.56 18.02 -8.98
N ALA A 78 -5.34 17.82 -10.28
CA ALA A 78 -6.41 17.57 -11.25
C ALA A 78 -7.21 16.28 -10.96
N LEU A 79 -6.68 15.34 -10.16
CA LEU A 79 -7.41 14.15 -9.72
C LEU A 79 -8.68 14.47 -8.93
N LYS A 80 -8.77 15.66 -8.32
CA LYS A 80 -10.01 16.15 -7.69
C LYS A 80 -11.19 16.25 -8.64
N LYS A 81 -10.95 16.34 -9.96
CA LYS A 81 -12.02 16.27 -10.97
C LYS A 81 -12.70 14.89 -11.01
N LYS A 82 -11.94 13.82 -10.72
CA LYS A 82 -12.45 12.44 -10.64
C LYS A 82 -13.04 12.14 -9.25
N ASN A 83 -12.40 12.63 -8.19
CA ASN A 83 -12.90 12.53 -6.81
C ASN A 83 -12.94 13.91 -6.14
N PRO A 84 -14.07 14.64 -6.18
CA PRO A 84 -14.19 15.96 -5.56
C PRO A 84 -14.01 16.00 -4.04
N ALA A 85 -14.14 14.86 -3.35
CA ALA A 85 -13.92 14.76 -1.91
C ALA A 85 -12.43 14.63 -1.54
N LEU A 86 -11.57 14.26 -2.50
CA LEU A 86 -10.14 14.04 -2.30
C LEU A 86 -9.46 15.27 -1.70
N LYS A 87 -8.66 15.04 -0.65
CA LYS A 87 -7.82 16.05 -0.02
C LYS A 87 -6.38 15.90 -0.46
N ILE A 88 -5.72 17.01 -0.78
CA ILE A 88 -4.33 16.99 -1.24
C ILE A 88 -3.52 17.99 -0.43
N ASN A 89 -2.53 17.49 0.30
CA ASN A 89 -1.54 18.30 1.02
C ASN A 89 -0.21 18.31 0.24
N LEU A 90 0.55 19.39 0.39
CA LEU A 90 1.98 19.35 0.09
C LEU A 90 2.71 18.86 1.35
N SER A 91 3.39 17.71 1.25
CA SER A 91 4.31 17.25 2.29
C SER A 91 5.66 17.93 2.11
N ILE A 92 6.15 18.57 3.17
CA ILE A 92 7.39 19.32 3.16
C ILE A 92 8.39 18.58 4.04
N GLY A 93 9.50 18.13 3.46
CA GLY A 93 10.56 17.45 4.19
C GLY A 93 10.97 16.12 3.56
N GLY A 94 10.88 15.05 4.36
CA GLY A 94 11.38 13.70 4.08
C GLY A 94 12.83 13.50 4.50
N TRP A 95 13.27 12.24 4.57
CA TRP A 95 14.63 11.84 4.90
C TRP A 95 15.68 12.66 4.14
N THR A 96 16.70 13.16 4.84
CA THR A 96 17.77 14.07 4.37
C THR A 96 17.36 15.51 4.02
N SER A 97 16.07 15.87 4.09
CA SER A 97 15.64 17.25 3.87
C SER A 97 15.96 18.15 5.08
N GLY A 98 17.07 18.89 4.99
CA GLY A 98 17.51 19.82 6.04
C GLY A 98 16.79 21.18 6.07
N ASN A 99 17.47 22.20 6.63
CA ASN A 99 17.02 23.60 6.77
C ASN A 99 15.86 23.84 7.76
N PHE A 100 15.25 22.79 8.32
CA PHE A 100 14.17 22.93 9.29
C PHE A 100 14.62 23.58 10.59
N SER A 101 15.78 23.19 11.14
CA SER A 101 16.24 23.72 12.43
C SER A 101 16.44 25.25 12.35
N GLU A 102 17.06 25.75 11.29
CA GLU A 102 17.29 27.17 11.05
C GLU A 102 15.99 27.94 10.76
N MET A 103 15.08 27.33 10.01
CA MET A 103 13.76 27.91 9.73
C MET A 103 12.90 27.99 11.00
N ALA A 104 12.96 26.96 11.84
CA ALA A 104 12.19 26.89 13.06
C ALA A 104 12.78 27.77 14.18
N ALA A 105 14.07 28.08 14.17
CA ALA A 105 14.78 28.77 15.25
C ALA A 105 14.24 30.17 15.56
N THR A 106 13.79 30.93 14.57
CA THR A 106 13.37 32.34 14.77
C THR A 106 11.91 32.55 14.41
N GLN A 107 11.24 33.47 15.12
CA GLN A 107 9.87 33.87 14.78
C GLN A 107 9.78 34.45 13.36
N THR A 108 10.78 35.19 12.92
CA THR A 108 10.82 35.79 11.58
C THR A 108 10.81 34.72 10.49
N HIS A 109 11.65 33.69 10.61
CA HIS A 109 11.69 32.59 9.64
C HIS A 109 10.41 31.76 9.67
N ARG A 110 9.95 31.33 10.85
CA ARG A 110 8.70 30.56 10.99
C ARG A 110 7.49 31.27 10.39
N THR A 111 7.34 32.56 10.65
CA THR A 111 6.19 33.33 10.12
C THR A 111 6.30 33.57 8.62
N ALA A 112 7.51 33.74 8.07
CA ALA A 112 7.72 33.83 6.63
C ALA A 112 7.42 32.49 5.93
N PHE A 113 7.96 31.39 6.46
CA PHE A 113 7.70 30.04 5.98
C PHE A 113 6.20 29.70 6.01
N ALA A 114 5.52 29.98 7.12
CA ALA A 114 4.08 29.73 7.26
C ALA A 114 3.23 30.54 6.27
N ARG A 115 3.61 31.80 6.01
CA ARG A 115 2.96 32.63 4.99
C ARG A 115 3.18 32.07 3.58
N ASP A 116 4.38 31.58 3.27
CA ASP A 116 4.66 30.99 1.97
C ASP A 116 3.91 29.66 1.77
N CYS A 117 3.82 28.83 2.81
CA CYS A 117 2.96 27.64 2.83
C CYS A 117 1.50 28.00 2.48
N ARG A 118 0.96 29.05 3.10
CA ARG A 118 -0.40 29.53 2.78
C ARG A 118 -0.52 29.99 1.32
N ARG A 119 0.46 30.74 0.81
CA ARG A 119 0.51 31.17 -0.59
C ARG A 119 0.50 29.97 -1.55
N ILE A 120 1.25 28.91 -1.25
CA ILE A 120 1.30 27.68 -2.05
C ILE A 120 -0.05 26.96 -2.03
N VAL A 121 -0.64 26.81 -0.84
CA VAL A 121 -1.97 26.21 -0.68
C VAL A 121 -3.01 26.93 -1.54
N ASP A 122 -3.00 28.26 -1.54
CA ASP A 122 -3.92 29.06 -2.36
C ASP A 122 -3.60 28.97 -3.86
N LYS A 123 -2.31 29.03 -4.24
CA LYS A 123 -1.85 28.98 -5.64
C LYS A 123 -2.25 27.68 -6.33
N TYR A 124 -2.04 26.54 -5.69
CA TYR A 124 -2.28 25.22 -6.27
C TYR A 124 -3.64 24.62 -5.90
N GLY A 125 -4.46 25.30 -5.07
CA GLY A 125 -5.74 24.78 -4.62
C GLY A 125 -5.61 23.53 -3.73
N LEU A 126 -4.56 23.48 -2.90
CA LEU A 126 -4.32 22.39 -1.95
C LEU A 126 -5.29 22.49 -0.77
N ASP A 127 -5.48 21.37 -0.07
CA ASP A 127 -6.27 21.30 1.15
C ASP A 127 -5.44 21.60 2.39
N GLY A 128 -4.11 21.50 2.33
CA GLY A 128 -3.26 21.75 3.49
C GLY A 128 -1.78 21.50 3.27
N ILE A 129 -1.08 21.37 4.40
CA ILE A 129 0.35 21.12 4.49
C ILE A 129 0.58 19.94 5.43
N ASP A 130 1.52 19.08 5.05
CA ASP A 130 2.07 18.04 5.89
C ASP A 130 3.54 18.36 6.17
N ILE A 131 3.99 18.25 7.42
CA ILE A 131 5.39 18.48 7.80
C ILE A 131 6.05 17.16 8.14
N ASP A 132 7.11 16.85 7.41
CA ASP A 132 7.90 15.62 7.54
C ASP A 132 9.37 15.96 7.85
N TRP A 133 9.59 16.54 9.04
CA TRP A 133 10.95 16.86 9.51
C TRP A 133 11.54 15.64 10.19
N GLU A 134 12.59 15.07 9.59
CA GLU A 134 13.26 13.85 10.06
C GLU A 134 14.70 14.08 10.58
N TYR A 135 14.94 14.36 11.86
CA TYR A 135 13.96 14.65 12.92
C TYR A 135 14.38 15.89 13.74
N PRO A 136 13.44 16.60 14.40
CA PRO A 136 13.81 17.65 15.36
C PRO A 136 14.84 17.13 16.37
N THR A 137 15.86 17.91 16.70
CA THR A 137 16.94 17.54 17.65
C THR A 137 17.84 16.37 17.24
N SER A 138 17.61 15.73 16.08
CA SER A 138 18.43 14.62 15.58
C SER A 138 19.10 14.97 14.26
N ASN A 139 20.39 14.63 14.14
CA ASN A 139 21.18 14.80 12.92
C ASN A 139 21.40 13.46 12.17
N GLU A 140 20.67 12.41 12.51
CA GLU A 140 20.84 11.07 11.95
C GLU A 140 20.70 11.04 10.42
N ALA A 141 19.79 11.84 9.88
CA ALA A 141 19.59 12.01 8.44
C ALA A 141 20.67 12.88 7.75
N GLY A 142 21.73 13.28 8.45
CA GLY A 142 22.76 14.19 7.94
C GLY A 142 22.29 15.65 7.85
N ILE A 143 21.24 16.03 8.59
CA ILE A 143 20.67 17.38 8.62
C ILE A 143 21.12 18.16 9.85
N SER A 144 20.92 19.49 9.83
CA SER A 144 21.13 20.35 10.99
C SER A 144 20.11 20.06 12.09
N ALA A 145 20.57 20.14 13.35
CA ALA A 145 19.75 19.91 14.53
C ALA A 145 20.19 20.81 15.69
N SER A 146 19.25 21.13 16.57
CA SER A 146 19.45 21.92 17.78
C SER A 146 18.65 21.33 18.94
N PRO A 147 19.16 21.40 20.19
CA PRO A 147 18.38 21.03 21.38
C PRO A 147 17.06 21.82 21.53
N ASP A 148 16.95 23.00 20.92
CA ASP A 148 15.74 23.82 20.94
C ASP A 148 14.67 23.37 19.93
N ASP A 149 14.97 22.42 19.04
CA ASP A 149 14.09 22.05 17.93
C ASP A 149 12.73 21.54 18.40
N THR A 150 12.65 20.76 19.49
CA THR A 150 11.35 20.30 20.04
C THR A 150 10.42 21.48 20.39
N LYS A 151 10.97 22.52 21.01
CA LYS A 151 10.22 23.74 21.35
C LYS A 151 9.89 24.52 20.07
N ASN A 152 10.84 24.64 19.16
CA ASN A 152 10.67 25.38 17.92
C ASN A 152 9.67 24.72 16.97
N PHE A 153 9.58 23.39 16.96
CA PHE A 153 8.58 22.61 16.23
C PHE A 153 7.15 22.95 16.70
N THR A 154 6.95 23.03 18.02
CA THR A 154 5.66 23.45 18.60
C THR A 154 5.29 24.87 18.17
N LEU A 155 6.26 25.79 18.17
CA LEU A 155 6.04 27.17 17.71
C LEU A 155 5.76 27.22 16.20
N LEU A 156 6.40 26.36 15.41
CA LEU A 156 6.16 26.22 13.97
C LEU A 156 4.73 25.76 13.70
N MET A 157 4.24 24.72 14.39
CA MET A 157 2.86 24.25 14.20
C MET A 157 1.83 25.32 14.59
N ARG A 158 2.09 26.11 15.64
CA ARG A 158 1.26 27.28 15.99
C ARG A 158 1.23 28.30 14.85
N ASP A 159 2.39 28.66 14.33
CA ASP A 159 2.54 29.71 13.31
C ASP A 159 1.93 29.26 11.96
N LEU A 160 2.11 27.98 11.60
CA LEU A 160 1.45 27.34 10.45
C LEU A 160 -0.07 27.34 10.60
N ARG A 161 -0.60 26.86 11.74
CA ARG A 161 -2.06 26.88 11.98
C ARG A 161 -2.63 28.29 11.88
N LYS A 162 -1.93 29.30 12.42
CA LYS A 162 -2.34 30.70 12.31
C LYS A 162 -2.42 31.17 10.86
N ALA A 163 -1.44 30.82 10.02
CA ALA A 163 -1.40 31.23 8.61
C ALA A 163 -2.42 30.46 7.74
N LEU A 164 -2.56 29.16 7.96
CA LEU A 164 -3.46 28.28 7.21
C LEU A 164 -4.94 28.49 7.59
N GLY A 165 -5.21 28.83 8.85
CA GLY A 165 -6.54 28.90 9.43
C GLY A 165 -7.13 27.51 9.70
N ASN A 166 -8.40 27.46 10.11
CA ASN A 166 -9.06 26.21 10.53
C ASN A 166 -9.74 25.43 9.38
N LYS A 167 -9.70 25.96 8.15
CA LYS A 167 -10.32 25.31 6.97
C LYS A 167 -9.33 24.47 6.15
N LYS A 168 -8.04 24.60 6.44
CA LYS A 168 -6.96 23.90 5.74
C LYS A 168 -6.34 22.88 6.69
N LEU A 169 -5.92 21.76 6.14
CA LEU A 169 -5.27 20.69 6.89
C LEU A 169 -3.86 21.11 7.31
N LEU A 170 -3.48 20.71 8.52
CA LEU A 170 -2.11 20.70 8.99
C LEU A 170 -1.85 19.34 9.64
N THR A 171 -1.02 18.54 9.00
CA THR A 171 -0.63 17.20 9.43
C THR A 171 0.88 17.11 9.60
N ILE A 172 1.34 16.04 10.23
CA ILE A 172 2.77 15.77 10.38
C ILE A 172 3.04 14.28 10.16
N ALA A 173 4.23 13.95 9.66
CA ALA A 173 4.81 12.61 9.75
C ALA A 173 5.79 12.53 10.92
N THR A 174 5.83 11.38 11.59
CA THR A 174 6.54 11.23 12.88
C THR A 174 7.22 9.87 12.97
N ILE A 175 8.37 9.85 13.66
CA ILE A 175 9.06 8.61 14.04
C ILE A 175 8.16 7.74 14.94
N GLN A 176 8.29 6.43 14.82
CA GLN A 176 7.40 5.47 15.47
C GLN A 176 7.40 5.55 17.01
N ASP A 177 8.52 5.86 17.64
CA ASP A 177 8.68 5.90 19.10
C ASP A 177 8.16 7.18 19.77
N ALA A 178 7.55 8.09 19.00
CA ALA A 178 6.98 9.36 19.47
C ALA A 178 8.01 10.30 20.12
N LEU A 179 9.30 10.19 19.76
CA LEU A 179 10.34 11.10 20.22
C LEU A 179 10.30 12.46 19.51
N TYR A 180 11.15 13.37 19.98
CA TYR A 180 11.48 14.68 19.38
C TYR A 180 10.38 15.76 19.41
N ILE A 181 9.11 15.40 19.60
CA ILE A 181 7.96 16.32 19.55
C ILE A 181 7.25 16.37 20.90
N ASP A 182 6.96 17.58 21.40
CA ASP A 182 6.03 17.77 22.53
C ASP A 182 4.58 17.70 22.01
N PHE A 183 4.07 16.48 21.88
CA PHE A 183 2.71 16.25 21.38
C PHE A 183 1.63 16.91 22.24
N ARG A 184 1.80 17.01 23.56
CA ARG A 184 0.82 17.67 24.46
C ARG A 184 0.68 19.15 24.13
N ALA A 185 1.78 19.82 23.80
CA ALA A 185 1.76 21.22 23.39
C ALA A 185 1.32 21.42 21.92
N CYS A 186 1.57 20.42 21.07
CA CYS A 186 1.48 20.54 19.62
C CYS A 186 0.14 20.05 19.01
N VAL A 187 -0.46 18.98 19.55
CA VAL A 187 -1.60 18.25 18.93
C VAL A 187 -2.85 19.10 18.71
N LYS A 188 -3.02 20.19 19.48
CA LYS A 188 -4.14 21.14 19.32
C LYS A 188 -4.09 21.92 18.00
N TYR A 189 -2.92 22.03 17.37
CA TYR A 189 -2.77 22.70 16.08
C TYR A 189 -2.95 21.76 14.88
N LEU A 190 -2.88 20.45 15.12
CA LEU A 190 -2.85 19.43 14.09
C LEU A 190 -4.25 18.86 13.84
N ASP A 191 -4.56 18.56 12.58
CA ASP A 191 -5.73 17.76 12.24
C ASP A 191 -5.49 16.30 12.64
N PHE A 192 -4.36 15.73 12.21
CA PHE A 192 -3.91 14.39 12.60
C PHE A 192 -2.40 14.20 12.40
N VAL A 193 -1.89 13.09 12.94
CA VAL A 193 -0.48 12.67 12.93
C VAL A 193 -0.37 11.36 12.15
N ASN A 194 0.57 11.30 11.22
CA ASN A 194 0.94 10.10 10.49
C ASN A 194 2.14 9.43 11.16
N ILE A 195 1.94 8.24 11.74
CA ILE A 195 3.05 7.46 12.32
C ILE A 195 3.75 6.72 11.18
N MET A 196 5.06 6.89 11.02
CA MET A 196 5.87 6.13 10.06
C MET A 196 6.11 4.71 10.58
N GLY A 197 5.11 3.85 10.44
CA GLY A 197 5.06 2.46 10.93
C GLY A 197 5.90 1.46 10.14
N TYR A 198 7.08 1.86 9.70
CA TYR A 198 8.00 1.09 8.87
C TYR A 198 9.45 1.45 9.22
N ASP A 199 10.41 0.75 8.62
CA ASP A 199 11.86 0.98 8.83
C ASP A 199 12.38 0.69 10.23
N GLN A 200 11.70 -0.22 10.94
CA GLN A 200 12.08 -0.60 12.29
C GLN A 200 13.38 -1.41 12.38
N SER A 201 13.80 -2.01 11.27
CA SER A 201 15.08 -2.71 11.16
C SER A 201 15.38 -3.10 9.71
N ASN A 202 16.51 -3.79 9.54
CA ASN A 202 16.81 -4.57 8.36
C ASN A 202 16.90 -6.06 8.74
N PRO A 203 16.81 -6.97 7.76
CA PRO A 203 17.12 -8.38 7.96
C PRO A 203 18.43 -8.58 8.76
N PRO A 204 18.45 -9.47 9.77
CA PRO A 204 17.52 -10.57 9.99
C PRO A 204 16.26 -10.25 10.80
N MET A 205 15.96 -8.98 11.07
CA MET A 205 14.74 -8.56 11.78
C MET A 205 13.73 -7.93 10.81
N HIS A 206 12.46 -7.98 11.18
CA HIS A 206 11.36 -7.32 10.47
C HIS A 206 11.37 -5.81 10.68
N HIS A 207 10.90 -5.09 9.66
CA HIS A 207 10.79 -3.63 9.67
C HIS A 207 9.39 -3.08 10.04
N THR A 208 8.39 -3.93 10.34
CA THR A 208 6.99 -3.46 10.45
C THR A 208 6.04 -4.45 11.17
N THR A 209 6.51 -5.15 12.21
CA THR A 209 5.67 -6.08 13.00
C THR A 209 4.59 -5.37 13.79
N ILE A 210 3.35 -5.88 13.79
CA ILE A 210 2.25 -5.34 14.60
C ILE A 210 2.59 -5.46 16.10
N HIS A 211 2.82 -6.69 16.56
CA HIS A 211 3.19 -6.99 17.94
C HIS A 211 4.67 -7.32 18.07
N ARG A 212 5.19 -7.20 19.29
CA ARG A 212 6.58 -7.59 19.60
C ARG A 212 6.75 -9.10 19.44
N SER A 213 7.65 -9.49 18.54
CA SER A 213 8.06 -10.86 18.23
C SER A 213 9.58 -11.02 18.44
N PRO A 214 10.12 -12.26 18.47
CA PRO A 214 11.56 -12.49 18.48
C PRO A 214 12.29 -11.92 17.25
N LEU A 215 11.58 -11.66 16.15
CA LEU A 215 12.12 -11.10 14.91
C LEU A 215 11.74 -9.62 14.71
N SER A 216 11.10 -8.97 15.68
CA SER A 216 10.76 -7.55 15.59
C SER A 216 12.00 -6.65 15.57
N GLY A 217 11.94 -5.56 14.82
CA GLY A 217 12.93 -4.49 14.90
C GLY A 217 13.01 -3.83 16.28
N HIS A 218 13.60 -2.64 16.34
CA HIS A 218 13.80 -1.95 17.63
C HIS A 218 12.48 -1.63 18.35
N ILE A 219 11.37 -1.46 17.62
CA ILE A 219 10.02 -1.26 18.16
C ILE A 219 8.96 -1.95 17.26
N SER A 220 7.81 -2.28 17.84
CA SER A 220 6.61 -2.78 17.13
C SER A 220 5.58 -1.65 16.89
N LEU A 221 4.65 -1.88 15.97
CA LEU A 221 3.58 -0.91 15.68
C LEU A 221 2.72 -0.61 16.92
N GLU A 222 2.45 -1.64 17.72
CA GLU A 222 1.70 -1.51 18.97
C GLU A 222 2.38 -0.57 19.96
N GLU A 223 3.65 -0.80 20.25
CA GLU A 223 4.42 0.02 21.18
C GLU A 223 4.56 1.48 20.69
N GLY A 224 4.73 1.67 19.38
CA GLY A 224 4.79 3.00 18.78
C GLY A 224 3.48 3.77 18.92
N ILE A 225 2.34 3.12 18.65
CA ILE A 225 1.01 3.71 18.85
C ILE A 225 0.77 4.03 20.33
N ASP A 226 1.15 3.13 21.24
CA ASP A 226 1.05 3.35 22.68
C ASP A 226 1.90 4.53 23.14
N ALA A 227 3.11 4.70 22.59
CA ALA A 227 3.98 5.83 22.86
C ALA A 227 3.32 7.17 22.46
N HIS A 228 2.73 7.23 21.27
CA HIS A 228 2.02 8.43 20.80
C HIS A 228 0.81 8.79 21.69
N ILE A 229 0.00 7.78 22.07
CA ILE A 229 -1.15 7.97 22.95
C ILE A 229 -0.71 8.45 24.34
N LYS A 230 0.33 7.82 24.91
CA LYS A 230 0.91 8.21 26.19
C LYS A 230 1.46 9.64 26.16
N ASN A 231 2.02 10.06 25.03
CA ASN A 231 2.50 11.42 24.80
C ASN A 231 1.39 12.42 24.46
N GLY A 232 0.12 11.99 24.48
CA GLY A 232 -1.04 12.89 24.46
C GLY A 232 -1.71 13.05 23.10
N VAL A 233 -1.38 12.23 22.10
CA VAL A 233 -2.12 12.21 20.83
C VAL A 233 -3.38 11.34 20.99
N PRO A 234 -4.58 11.89 20.76
CA PRO A 234 -5.80 11.08 20.79
C PRO A 234 -5.77 10.01 19.69
N PRO A 235 -6.22 8.76 19.93
CA PRO A 235 -6.29 7.72 18.91
C PRO A 235 -7.02 8.18 17.65
N GLU A 236 -8.08 8.97 17.80
CA GLU A 236 -8.86 9.53 16.70
C GLU A 236 -8.14 10.53 15.82
N LYS A 237 -6.89 10.90 16.16
CA LYS A 237 -5.99 11.76 15.37
C LYS A 237 -4.75 11.00 14.88
N LEU A 238 -4.68 9.68 15.04
CA LEU A 238 -3.54 8.88 14.59
C LEU A 238 -3.86 8.12 13.31
N THR A 239 -3.00 8.22 12.32
CA THR A 239 -2.94 7.25 11.22
C THR A 239 -1.71 6.36 11.37
N LEU A 240 -1.85 5.09 11.00
CA LEU A 240 -0.75 4.12 11.00
C LEU A 240 -0.18 3.98 9.59
N GLY A 241 1.11 4.27 9.44
CA GLY A 241 1.86 4.05 8.22
C GLY A 241 2.12 2.58 7.93
N MET A 242 1.91 2.18 6.68
CA MET A 242 2.16 0.85 6.14
C MET A 242 3.09 0.97 4.92
N PRO A 243 4.18 0.20 4.84
CA PRO A 243 5.05 0.24 3.67
C PRO A 243 4.40 -0.51 2.51
N LEU A 244 4.55 0.00 1.29
CA LEU A 244 4.29 -0.71 0.03
C LEU A 244 5.58 -1.30 -0.58
N TYR A 245 6.68 -1.24 0.17
CA TYR A 245 8.00 -1.74 -0.17
C TYR A 245 8.49 -2.75 0.88
N GLY A 246 9.63 -3.38 0.63
CA GLY A 246 10.31 -4.26 1.59
C GLY A 246 11.71 -3.79 1.95
N ARG A 247 12.29 -4.38 3.00
CA ARG A 247 13.66 -4.12 3.49
C ARG A 247 14.55 -5.35 3.41
N GLY A 248 15.74 -5.15 2.87
CA GLY A 248 16.81 -6.14 2.76
C GLY A 248 17.91 -5.70 1.80
N ASP A 249 18.56 -6.66 1.14
CA ASP A 249 19.66 -6.36 0.22
C ASP A 249 19.17 -5.84 -1.13
N HIS A 250 19.07 -4.51 -1.27
CA HIS A 250 18.71 -3.82 -2.52
C HIS A 250 19.74 -4.00 -3.65
N SER A 251 20.96 -4.49 -3.38
CA SER A 251 21.90 -4.86 -4.44
C SER A 251 21.49 -6.16 -5.14
N ASN A 252 20.66 -6.97 -4.49
CA ASN A 252 20.09 -8.17 -5.05
C ASN A 252 18.83 -7.83 -5.86
N LYS A 253 18.98 -7.83 -7.17
CA LYS A 253 17.93 -7.46 -8.12
C LYS A 253 16.63 -8.29 -8.05
N ILE A 254 16.65 -9.49 -7.45
CA ILE A 254 15.42 -10.27 -7.22
C ILE A 254 14.66 -9.70 -6.04
N LEU A 255 15.35 -9.51 -4.92
CA LEU A 255 14.75 -8.96 -3.71
C LEU A 255 14.26 -7.53 -3.93
N ASP A 256 15.09 -6.70 -4.58
CA ASP A 256 14.77 -5.31 -4.90
C ASP A 256 13.50 -5.17 -5.76
N LYS A 257 13.21 -6.14 -6.63
CA LYS A 257 12.01 -6.17 -7.47
C LYS A 257 10.89 -7.05 -6.93
N PHE A 258 11.07 -7.67 -5.78
CA PHE A 258 10.13 -8.67 -5.27
C PHE A 258 8.76 -8.06 -5.02
N MET A 259 8.67 -6.84 -4.48
CA MET A 259 7.38 -6.19 -4.23
C MET A 259 6.57 -5.94 -5.51
N LYS A 260 7.27 -5.75 -6.63
CA LYS A 260 6.64 -5.53 -7.94
C LYS A 260 6.23 -6.80 -8.64
N THR A 261 7.01 -7.86 -8.44
CA THR A 261 6.96 -9.05 -9.27
C THR A 261 6.49 -10.29 -8.50
N GLY A 262 6.63 -10.35 -7.19
CA GLY A 262 6.46 -11.59 -6.43
C GLY A 262 7.46 -12.70 -6.80
N PHE A 263 8.45 -12.41 -7.66
CA PHE A 263 9.36 -13.42 -8.20
C PHE A 263 10.53 -13.68 -7.26
N THR A 264 10.78 -14.95 -6.93
CA THR A 264 11.88 -15.34 -6.02
C THR A 264 12.91 -16.28 -6.64
N ASP A 265 12.77 -16.62 -7.94
CA ASP A 265 13.51 -17.65 -8.70
C ASP A 265 13.75 -19.00 -8.00
N GLY A 266 12.97 -19.30 -6.96
CA GLY A 266 13.14 -20.49 -6.10
C GLY A 266 14.29 -20.40 -5.10
N ARG A 267 15.06 -19.29 -5.05
CA ARG A 267 16.08 -19.07 -4.01
C ARG A 267 15.48 -18.71 -2.65
N TYR A 268 14.30 -18.10 -2.64
CA TYR A 268 13.65 -17.62 -1.44
C TYR A 268 12.25 -18.19 -1.27
N VAL A 269 11.89 -18.44 -0.02
CA VAL A 269 10.59 -19.00 0.36
C VAL A 269 9.91 -18.00 1.29
N GLU A 270 8.67 -17.63 0.95
CA GLU A 270 7.85 -16.82 1.85
C GLU A 270 7.52 -17.62 3.13
N ARG A 271 7.66 -16.94 4.26
CA ARG A 271 7.36 -17.41 5.61
C ARG A 271 6.50 -16.37 6.31
N TRP A 272 5.89 -16.78 7.41
CA TRP A 272 4.98 -15.94 8.20
C TRP A 272 5.42 -15.92 9.66
N ASP A 273 5.63 -14.73 10.22
CA ASP A 273 5.73 -14.54 11.66
C ASP A 273 4.32 -14.38 12.23
N SER A 274 3.85 -15.39 12.96
CA SER A 274 2.52 -15.40 13.56
C SER A 274 2.35 -14.47 14.76
N ILE A 275 3.44 -14.04 15.40
CA ILE A 275 3.39 -13.09 16.50
C ILE A 275 3.43 -11.67 15.93
N GLY A 276 4.38 -11.40 15.04
CA GLY A 276 4.52 -10.08 14.40
C GLY A 276 3.45 -9.76 13.36
N GLU A 277 2.69 -10.77 12.92
CA GLU A 277 1.66 -10.71 11.88
C GLU A 277 2.16 -10.14 10.54
N VAL A 278 3.34 -10.58 10.12
CA VAL A 278 4.00 -10.11 8.89
C VAL A 278 4.64 -11.26 8.11
N PRO A 279 4.69 -11.17 6.77
CA PRO A 279 5.43 -12.09 5.95
C PRO A 279 6.93 -11.74 5.93
N TYR A 280 7.74 -12.67 5.44
CA TYR A 280 9.12 -12.42 5.05
C TYR A 280 9.63 -13.46 4.07
N LEU A 281 10.66 -13.12 3.29
CA LEU A 281 11.39 -14.10 2.51
C LEU A 281 12.54 -14.67 3.34
N ALA A 282 12.59 -16.00 3.38
CA ALA A 282 13.67 -16.76 3.98
C ALA A 282 14.60 -17.34 2.90
N ASP A 283 15.90 -17.35 3.17
CA ASP A 283 16.86 -18.11 2.36
C ASP A 283 16.75 -19.63 2.63
N LYS A 284 17.61 -20.43 1.97
CA LYS A 284 17.65 -21.89 2.11
C LYS A 284 17.97 -22.37 3.53
N THR A 285 18.53 -21.51 4.39
CA THR A 285 18.83 -21.83 5.80
C THR A 285 17.64 -21.49 6.72
N GLY A 286 16.59 -20.85 6.19
CA GLY A 286 15.45 -20.38 6.96
C GLY A 286 15.63 -18.97 7.53
N LYS A 287 16.74 -18.28 7.21
CA LYS A 287 17.03 -16.94 7.71
C LYS A 287 16.24 -15.89 6.93
N LEU A 288 15.63 -14.93 7.64
CA LEU A 288 15.00 -13.74 7.06
C LEU A 288 16.03 -12.93 6.26
N VAL A 289 15.75 -12.71 4.98
CA VAL A 289 16.57 -11.90 4.06
C VAL A 289 15.82 -10.73 3.41
N TRP A 290 14.49 -10.74 3.50
CA TRP A 290 13.64 -9.64 3.02
C TRP A 290 12.39 -9.56 3.89
N GLY A 291 12.24 -8.47 4.64
CA GLY A 291 11.01 -8.15 5.37
C GLY A 291 10.09 -7.30 4.50
N PHE A 292 8.79 -7.58 4.49
CA PHE A 292 7.83 -6.85 3.65
C PHE A 292 6.40 -6.99 4.19
N ASP A 293 5.43 -6.40 3.50
CA ASP A 293 4.00 -6.58 3.72
C ASP A 293 3.30 -7.15 2.49
N ASN A 294 2.21 -7.88 2.72
CA ASN A 294 1.34 -8.41 1.67
C ASN A 294 -0.15 -8.22 2.05
N PRO A 295 -1.12 -8.59 1.19
CA PRO A 295 -2.54 -8.41 1.49
C PRO A 295 -2.98 -8.95 2.85
N ARG A 296 -2.35 -10.03 3.34
CA ARG A 296 -2.67 -10.60 4.66
C ARG A 296 -2.22 -9.66 5.78
N SER A 297 -0.98 -9.17 5.76
CA SER A 297 -0.48 -8.29 6.82
C SER A 297 -1.05 -6.87 6.73
N TRP A 298 -1.29 -6.33 5.53
CA TRP A 298 -2.00 -5.05 5.39
C TRP A 298 -3.44 -5.14 5.91
N ALA A 299 -4.16 -6.23 5.62
CA ALA A 299 -5.51 -6.45 6.17
C ALA A 299 -5.49 -6.57 7.71
N ALA A 300 -4.49 -7.26 8.26
CA ALA A 300 -4.29 -7.37 9.71
C ALA A 300 -4.01 -6.00 10.35
N LYS A 301 -3.12 -5.19 9.76
CA LYS A 301 -2.85 -3.82 10.20
C LYS A 301 -4.08 -2.92 10.11
N CYS A 302 -4.89 -3.07 9.06
CA CYS A 302 -6.15 -2.36 8.93
C CYS A 302 -7.17 -2.79 10.00
N GLN A 303 -7.24 -4.09 10.31
CA GLN A 303 -8.07 -4.57 11.43
C GLN A 303 -7.59 -3.99 12.75
N TYR A 304 -6.28 -3.94 12.97
CA TYR A 304 -5.67 -3.34 14.15
C TYR A 304 -5.99 -1.83 14.26
N ILE A 305 -5.90 -1.06 13.17
CA ILE A 305 -6.36 0.35 13.08
C ILE A 305 -7.83 0.47 13.50
N ILE A 306 -8.66 -0.48 13.08
CA ILE A 306 -10.09 -0.48 13.38
C ILE A 306 -10.34 -0.70 14.87
N ASP A 307 -9.76 -1.78 15.40
CA ASP A 307 -9.94 -2.23 16.79
C ASP A 307 -9.38 -1.24 17.81
N ARG A 308 -8.27 -0.57 17.46
CA ARG A 308 -7.63 0.45 18.29
C ARG A 308 -8.28 1.84 18.16
N GLY A 309 -9.34 1.98 17.35
CA GLY A 309 -10.09 3.24 17.23
C GLY A 309 -9.32 4.38 16.56
N LEU A 310 -8.28 4.07 15.78
CA LEU A 310 -7.42 5.08 15.15
C LEU A 310 -8.18 5.92 14.10
N LEU A 311 -7.59 7.00 13.60
CA LEU A 311 -8.21 7.77 12.50
C LEU A 311 -8.23 6.97 11.19
N GLY A 312 -7.16 6.23 10.90
CA GLY A 312 -7.03 5.52 9.64
C GLY A 312 -5.62 5.03 9.33
N GLY A 313 -5.34 4.83 8.05
CA GLY A 313 -4.05 4.33 7.55
C GLY A 313 -3.35 5.36 6.66
N MET A 314 -2.02 5.24 6.60
CA MET A 314 -1.16 5.94 5.66
C MET A 314 -0.30 4.89 4.95
N TYR A 315 0.11 5.13 3.71
CA TYR A 315 1.10 4.27 3.07
C TYR A 315 2.22 5.03 2.36
N TRP A 316 3.42 4.46 2.44
CA TRP A 316 4.63 4.89 1.75
C TRP A 316 5.12 3.79 0.80
N GLU A 317 5.23 4.01 -0.51
CA GLU A 317 4.57 5.08 -1.27
C GLU A 317 3.85 4.49 -2.49
N THR A 318 2.99 5.28 -3.12
CA THR A 318 2.02 4.82 -4.13
C THR A 318 2.65 3.99 -5.25
N THR A 319 3.84 4.37 -5.70
CA THR A 319 4.51 3.71 -6.83
C THR A 319 5.43 2.58 -6.43
N GLU A 320 5.42 2.11 -5.17
CA GLU A 320 6.10 0.89 -4.72
C GLU A 320 5.18 -0.35 -4.82
N ASP A 321 3.87 -0.15 -4.90
CA ASP A 321 2.88 -1.23 -5.06
C ASP A 321 2.95 -1.97 -6.40
N ASN A 322 2.44 -3.19 -6.49
CA ASN A 322 2.40 -3.93 -7.76
C ASN A 322 1.38 -3.33 -8.75
N ALA A 323 1.32 -3.88 -9.97
CA ALA A 323 0.47 -3.35 -11.03
C ALA A 323 -1.04 -3.44 -10.71
N GLN A 324 -1.42 -4.51 -9.99
CA GLN A 324 -2.79 -4.77 -9.48
C GLN A 324 -3.15 -3.86 -8.29
N ARG A 325 -2.15 -3.23 -7.68
CA ARG A 325 -2.27 -2.36 -6.51
C ARG A 325 -2.78 -3.09 -5.28
N ASP A 326 -2.23 -4.27 -5.02
CA ASP A 326 -2.65 -5.14 -3.93
C ASP A 326 -2.63 -4.43 -2.57
N GLY A 327 -1.60 -3.62 -2.31
CA GLY A 327 -1.52 -2.84 -1.08
C GLY A 327 -2.61 -1.78 -0.98
N GLN A 328 -2.73 -0.95 -2.00
CA GLN A 328 -3.74 0.12 -2.03
C GLN A 328 -5.17 -0.43 -1.97
N MET A 329 -5.46 -1.50 -2.71
CA MET A 329 -6.76 -2.17 -2.71
C MET A 329 -7.06 -2.79 -1.35
N THR A 330 -6.10 -3.47 -0.72
CA THR A 330 -6.28 -4.05 0.62
C THR A 330 -6.63 -2.96 1.64
N ILE A 331 -5.91 -1.85 1.62
CA ILE A 331 -6.14 -0.72 2.54
C ILE A 331 -7.49 -0.06 2.26
N TYR A 332 -7.83 0.20 0.99
CA TYR A 332 -9.11 0.74 0.55
C TYR A 332 -10.29 -0.13 0.99
N GLU A 333 -10.26 -1.42 0.65
CA GLU A 333 -11.33 -2.34 0.98
C GLU A 333 -11.50 -2.48 2.49
N SER A 334 -10.38 -2.52 3.22
CA SER A 334 -10.41 -2.68 4.65
C SER A 334 -10.96 -1.45 5.38
N LEU A 335 -10.45 -0.25 5.06
CA LEU A 335 -10.72 0.96 5.84
C LEU A 335 -11.87 1.81 5.29
N LEU A 336 -12.04 1.89 3.97
CA LEU A 336 -13.02 2.79 3.34
C LEU A 336 -14.29 2.07 2.89
N LYS A 337 -14.19 0.80 2.48
CA LYS A 337 -15.33 0.04 1.94
C LYS A 337 -16.03 -0.81 3.01
N ASN A 338 -15.27 -1.64 3.74
CA ASN A 338 -15.83 -2.68 4.59
C ASN A 338 -15.72 -2.37 6.09
N ASN A 339 -14.81 -1.47 6.50
CA ASN A 339 -14.48 -1.20 7.91
C ASN A 339 -14.19 -2.50 8.69
N LYS A 340 -13.40 -3.38 8.06
CA LYS A 340 -12.89 -4.66 8.59
C LYS A 340 -11.69 -5.06 7.75
N GLY A 341 -10.64 -5.62 8.35
CA GLY A 341 -9.52 -6.22 7.62
C GLY A 341 -10.03 -7.15 6.52
N THR A 342 -9.77 -6.77 5.26
CA THR A 342 -10.27 -7.42 4.06
C THR A 342 -9.11 -7.69 3.13
N ILE A 343 -8.93 -8.95 2.76
CA ILE A 343 -8.04 -9.34 1.67
C ILE A 343 -8.84 -9.22 0.37
N PRO A 344 -8.41 -8.43 -0.63
CA PRO A 344 -9.10 -8.32 -1.91
C PRO A 344 -9.17 -9.65 -2.66
N LEU A 345 -10.16 -9.79 -3.53
CA LEU A 345 -10.20 -10.90 -4.48
C LEU A 345 -9.05 -10.77 -5.48
N LYS A 346 -8.38 -11.88 -5.79
CA LYS A 346 -7.53 -11.93 -6.98
C LYS A 346 -8.40 -12.05 -8.23
N HIS A 347 -7.88 -11.59 -9.36
CA HIS A 347 -8.61 -11.54 -10.63
C HIS A 347 -7.93 -12.40 -11.69
N VAL A 348 -8.70 -13.31 -12.32
CA VAL A 348 -8.23 -14.17 -13.42
C VAL A 348 -8.94 -13.78 -14.72
N LEU A 349 -8.16 -13.50 -15.76
CA LEU A 349 -8.68 -13.30 -17.12
C LEU A 349 -8.55 -14.59 -17.92
N VAL A 350 -9.66 -15.16 -18.37
CA VAL A 350 -9.67 -16.31 -19.28
C VAL A 350 -9.89 -15.81 -20.71
N LEU A 351 -8.92 -16.05 -21.58
CA LEU A 351 -8.97 -15.68 -22.99
C LEU A 351 -9.49 -16.84 -23.83
N THR A 352 -10.60 -16.63 -24.54
CA THR A 352 -11.27 -17.63 -25.39
C THR A 352 -11.51 -17.11 -26.80
N SER A 353 -11.61 -18.00 -27.80
CA SER A 353 -11.89 -17.63 -29.20
C SER A 353 -13.35 -17.23 -29.50
N GLY A 354 -14.16 -16.94 -28.47
CA GLY A 354 -15.57 -16.57 -28.59
C GLY A 354 -16.53 -17.69 -29.05
N LYS A 355 -16.03 -18.79 -29.62
CA LYS A 355 -16.81 -20.01 -29.85
C LYS A 355 -16.75 -20.89 -28.61
N SER A 356 -17.86 -20.96 -27.88
CA SER A 356 -18.06 -21.81 -26.71
C SER A 356 -17.97 -23.29 -27.11
N SER A 357 -16.77 -23.86 -27.20
CA SER A 357 -16.63 -25.31 -27.18
C SER A 357 -17.06 -25.82 -25.80
N VAL A 358 -17.68 -26.99 -25.74
CA VAL A 358 -18.10 -27.61 -24.47
C VAL A 358 -16.91 -27.70 -23.49
N GLU A 359 -15.73 -28.03 -24.01
CA GLU A 359 -14.48 -28.07 -23.25
C GLU A 359 -14.11 -26.70 -22.65
N ALA A 360 -14.25 -25.61 -23.41
CA ALA A 360 -13.91 -24.28 -22.91
C ALA A 360 -14.87 -23.81 -21.81
N SER A 361 -16.17 -24.09 -21.97
CA SER A 361 -17.17 -23.82 -20.94
C SER A 361 -16.87 -24.58 -19.66
N GLN A 362 -16.53 -25.87 -19.77
CA GLN A 362 -16.23 -26.71 -18.62
C GLN A 362 -15.03 -26.16 -17.81
N VAL A 363 -13.93 -25.80 -18.47
CA VAL A 363 -12.75 -25.23 -17.78
C VAL A 363 -13.08 -23.91 -17.10
N VAL A 364 -13.86 -23.03 -17.74
CA VAL A 364 -14.30 -21.76 -17.15
C VAL A 364 -15.15 -22.01 -15.90
N ASP A 365 -16.08 -22.97 -15.95
CA ASP A 365 -16.94 -23.30 -14.82
C ASP A 365 -16.12 -23.91 -13.67
N GLU A 366 -15.18 -24.80 -13.96
CA GLU A 366 -14.22 -25.34 -13.00
C GLU A 366 -13.40 -24.22 -12.32
N LEU A 367 -12.86 -23.28 -13.09
CA LEU A 367 -12.12 -22.12 -12.57
C LEU A 367 -13.00 -21.22 -11.69
N LYS A 368 -14.26 -20.98 -12.05
CA LYS A 368 -15.20 -20.20 -11.23
C LYS A 368 -15.50 -20.90 -9.90
N GLN A 369 -15.76 -22.21 -9.93
CA GLN A 369 -15.98 -23.00 -8.71
C GLN A 369 -14.75 -23.00 -7.81
N LEU A 370 -13.57 -23.02 -8.40
CA LEU A 370 -12.31 -22.95 -7.69
C LEU A 370 -12.07 -21.57 -7.10
N GLY A 371 -12.41 -20.51 -7.84
CA GLY A 371 -12.37 -19.12 -7.39
C GLY A 371 -13.20 -18.88 -6.14
N MET A 372 -14.40 -19.45 -6.08
CA MET A 372 -15.26 -19.41 -4.88
C MET A 372 -14.60 -20.05 -3.64
N LYS A 373 -13.71 -21.04 -3.83
CA LYS A 373 -13.00 -21.73 -2.74
C LYS A 373 -11.65 -21.10 -2.40
N ARG A 374 -11.06 -20.34 -3.33
CA ARG A 374 -9.67 -19.86 -3.27
C ARG A 374 -9.55 -18.34 -3.35
N HIS A 375 -10.66 -17.62 -3.24
CA HIS A 375 -10.72 -16.16 -3.14
C HIS A 375 -10.20 -15.42 -4.39
N PHE A 376 -10.68 -15.86 -5.56
CA PHE A 376 -10.48 -15.15 -6.82
C PHE A 376 -11.73 -15.18 -7.69
N ASP A 377 -11.83 -14.24 -8.64
CA ASP A 377 -12.87 -14.24 -9.66
C ASP A 377 -12.33 -14.55 -11.06
N VAL A 378 -13.25 -14.83 -11.99
CA VAL A 378 -12.94 -15.20 -13.37
C VAL A 378 -13.70 -14.27 -14.30
N THR A 379 -12.96 -13.47 -15.06
CA THR A 379 -13.45 -12.71 -16.21
C THR A 379 -13.18 -13.50 -17.47
N VAL A 380 -14.18 -13.70 -18.32
CA VAL A 380 -14.01 -14.36 -19.62
C VAL A 380 -14.07 -13.32 -20.72
N LEU A 381 -13.10 -13.37 -21.62
CA LEU A 381 -13.03 -12.48 -22.77
C LEU A 381 -13.11 -13.30 -24.05
N ALA A 382 -14.07 -12.97 -24.90
CA ALA A 382 -14.22 -13.49 -26.26
C ALA A 382 -13.45 -12.59 -27.26
N ASP A 383 -13.17 -13.12 -28.45
CA ASP A 383 -12.50 -12.40 -29.55
C ASP A 383 -13.32 -11.16 -30.00
N ASP A 384 -13.12 -9.96 -29.41
CA ASP A 384 -13.59 -8.63 -29.90
C ASP A 384 -13.61 -7.46 -28.86
N VAL A 385 -13.03 -7.59 -27.68
CA VAL A 385 -13.21 -6.57 -26.63
C VAL A 385 -12.48 -5.25 -26.91
N ALA A 386 -13.18 -4.15 -26.61
CA ALA A 386 -12.64 -2.79 -26.57
C ALA A 386 -11.49 -2.69 -25.56
N TYR A 387 -10.28 -2.52 -26.08
CA TYR A 387 -9.07 -2.32 -25.29
C TYR A 387 -9.11 -0.97 -24.56
N THR A 388 -8.61 -0.96 -23.32
CA THR A 388 -8.29 0.27 -22.58
C THR A 388 -6.87 0.16 -22.03
N PRO A 389 -6.05 1.23 -22.00
CA PRO A 389 -4.75 1.21 -21.34
C PRO A 389 -4.81 0.57 -19.95
N GLU A 390 -3.78 -0.21 -19.58
CA GLU A 390 -3.69 -0.92 -18.30
C GLU A 390 -4.82 -1.97 -18.08
N TYR A 391 -5.50 -2.43 -19.13
CA TYR A 391 -6.56 -3.43 -18.97
C TYR A 391 -6.03 -4.73 -18.32
N PHE A 392 -4.88 -5.20 -18.80
CA PHE A 392 -4.28 -6.46 -18.34
C PHE A 392 -3.75 -6.38 -16.91
N ASP A 393 -3.29 -5.21 -16.47
CA ASP A 393 -2.74 -4.97 -15.12
C ASP A 393 -3.76 -5.21 -13.99
N ARG A 394 -5.05 -5.31 -14.31
CA ARG A 394 -6.11 -5.64 -13.35
C ARG A 394 -6.10 -7.11 -12.95
N PHE A 395 -5.47 -7.96 -13.75
CA PHE A 395 -5.50 -9.39 -13.57
C PHE A 395 -4.21 -9.88 -12.95
N HIS A 396 -4.34 -10.77 -11.98
CA HIS A 396 -3.22 -11.44 -11.33
C HIS A 396 -2.72 -12.61 -12.19
N LEU A 397 -3.64 -13.17 -12.99
CA LEU A 397 -3.37 -14.22 -13.95
C LEU A 397 -4.17 -14.00 -15.22
N ILE A 398 -3.49 -14.11 -16.36
CA ILE A 398 -4.14 -14.27 -17.67
C ILE A 398 -3.98 -15.73 -18.08
N TYR A 399 -5.09 -16.43 -18.26
CA TYR A 399 -5.20 -17.81 -18.67
C TYR A 399 -5.71 -17.89 -20.11
N GLN A 400 -4.80 -18.10 -21.06
CA GLN A 400 -5.12 -18.34 -22.46
C GLN A 400 -5.54 -19.80 -22.65
N LEU A 401 -6.83 -19.98 -22.95
CA LEU A 401 -7.43 -21.30 -23.16
C LEU A 401 -7.44 -21.66 -24.65
N ASN A 402 -8.11 -20.87 -25.48
CA ASN A 402 -8.15 -21.12 -26.91
C ASN A 402 -8.25 -19.84 -27.76
N ALA A 403 -8.04 -18.66 -27.16
CA ALA A 403 -7.98 -17.40 -27.91
C ALA A 403 -6.79 -17.40 -28.87
N ASP A 404 -7.00 -16.83 -30.05
CA ASP A 404 -5.94 -16.55 -31.01
C ASP A 404 -5.39 -15.15 -30.73
N LEU A 405 -4.29 -15.07 -29.99
CA LEU A 405 -3.73 -13.78 -29.58
C LEU A 405 -3.27 -12.95 -30.78
N SER A 406 -2.95 -13.57 -31.93
CA SER A 406 -2.56 -12.84 -33.15
C SER A 406 -3.63 -11.89 -33.68
N LYS A 407 -4.89 -12.05 -33.23
CA LYS A 407 -6.01 -11.15 -33.55
C LYS A 407 -6.09 -9.91 -32.67
N LEU A 408 -5.28 -9.80 -31.61
CA LEU A 408 -5.24 -8.59 -30.80
C LEU A 408 -4.77 -7.40 -31.66
N GLY A 409 -5.50 -6.28 -31.59
CA GLY A 409 -5.07 -5.03 -32.21
C GLY A 409 -3.72 -4.57 -31.63
N ASN A 410 -2.98 -3.75 -32.39
CA ASN A 410 -1.61 -3.34 -32.05
C ASN A 410 -1.46 -2.76 -30.63
N GLU A 411 -2.42 -1.95 -30.17
CA GLU A 411 -2.40 -1.37 -28.83
C GLU A 411 -2.59 -2.43 -27.74
N ALA A 412 -3.60 -3.29 -27.88
CA ALA A 412 -3.86 -4.39 -26.96
C ALA A 412 -2.67 -5.36 -26.89
N ARG A 413 -2.06 -5.64 -28.05
CA ARG A 413 -0.86 -6.46 -28.14
C ARG A 413 0.31 -5.84 -27.36
N LYS A 414 0.62 -4.56 -27.60
CA LYS A 414 1.72 -3.86 -26.91
C LYS A 414 1.54 -3.91 -25.39
N GLU A 415 0.32 -3.76 -24.93
CA GLU A 415 0.04 -3.71 -23.49
C GLU A 415 0.03 -5.08 -22.85
N PHE A 416 -0.43 -6.11 -23.58
CA PHE A 416 -0.23 -7.49 -23.17
C PHE A 416 1.26 -7.86 -23.08
N GLU A 417 2.06 -7.48 -24.08
CA GLU A 417 3.52 -7.65 -24.07
C GLU A 417 4.14 -6.90 -22.87
N THR A 418 3.64 -5.70 -22.54
CA THR A 418 4.09 -4.92 -21.37
C THR A 418 3.76 -5.63 -20.06
N TYR A 419 2.51 -6.08 -19.88
CA TYR A 419 2.08 -6.86 -18.71
C TYR A 419 3.01 -8.04 -18.44
N VAL A 420 3.35 -8.75 -19.51
CA VAL A 420 4.24 -9.91 -19.50
C VAL A 420 5.69 -9.53 -19.18
N ASP A 421 6.28 -8.59 -19.92
CA ASP A 421 7.71 -8.27 -19.82
C ASP A 421 8.07 -7.49 -18.54
N ALA A 422 7.09 -6.77 -17.98
CA ALA A 422 7.23 -6.12 -16.68
C ALA A 422 6.81 -7.03 -15.51
N SER A 423 6.34 -8.25 -15.78
CA SER A 423 5.75 -9.17 -14.80
C SER A 423 4.72 -8.51 -13.90
N HIS A 424 3.81 -7.76 -14.52
CA HIS A 424 2.68 -7.18 -13.82
C HIS A 424 1.81 -8.27 -13.21
N GLY A 425 1.66 -9.43 -13.85
CA GLY A 425 1.06 -10.62 -13.25
C GLY A 425 1.54 -11.88 -13.95
N ALA A 426 0.85 -13.00 -13.73
CA ALA A 426 1.19 -14.28 -14.37
C ALA A 426 0.48 -14.45 -15.73
N PHE A 427 1.10 -15.23 -16.63
CA PHE A 427 0.48 -15.62 -17.91
C PHE A 427 0.62 -17.11 -18.17
N PHE A 428 -0.51 -17.77 -18.42
CA PHE A 428 -0.59 -19.19 -18.68
C PHE A 428 -1.24 -19.44 -20.05
N ALA A 429 -0.63 -20.26 -20.91
CA ALA A 429 -1.20 -20.66 -22.19
C ALA A 429 -1.32 -22.19 -22.32
N THR A 430 -2.51 -22.68 -22.68
CA THR A 430 -2.71 -24.14 -22.77
C THR A 430 -2.07 -24.77 -24.02
N LYS A 431 -1.83 -24.00 -25.09
CA LYS A 431 -1.28 -24.48 -26.37
C LYS A 431 -0.21 -23.55 -26.95
N ASP A 432 0.90 -24.13 -27.42
CA ASP A 432 2.03 -23.44 -28.07
C ASP A 432 1.64 -22.73 -29.37
N THR A 433 0.68 -23.28 -30.10
CA THR A 433 0.19 -22.70 -31.36
C THR A 433 -0.49 -21.35 -31.19
N ALA A 434 -0.92 -20.96 -29.98
CA ALA A 434 -1.65 -19.72 -29.73
C ALA A 434 -0.76 -18.46 -29.70
N VAL A 435 0.55 -18.64 -29.55
CA VAL A 435 1.58 -17.58 -29.48
C VAL A 435 2.61 -17.69 -30.62
N LYS A 436 2.53 -18.77 -31.39
CA LYS A 436 3.42 -19.07 -32.52
C LYS A 436 3.25 -18.02 -33.63
N GLY A 437 4.35 -17.36 -34.01
CA GLY A 437 4.36 -16.33 -35.06
C GLY A 437 4.49 -14.89 -34.53
N TRP A 438 4.53 -14.69 -33.21
CA TRP A 438 4.92 -13.40 -32.64
C TRP A 438 6.44 -13.34 -32.52
N ASP A 439 7.08 -12.33 -33.12
CA ASP A 439 8.53 -12.12 -32.97
C ASP A 439 8.96 -12.05 -31.50
N TRP A 440 8.11 -11.43 -30.67
CA TRP A 440 8.27 -11.39 -29.21
C TRP A 440 8.29 -12.80 -28.59
N TYR A 441 7.33 -13.67 -28.94
CA TYR A 441 7.27 -15.06 -28.43
C TYR A 441 8.41 -15.92 -28.97
N ASN A 442 8.74 -15.78 -30.25
CA ASN A 442 9.86 -16.51 -30.85
C ASN A 442 11.17 -16.15 -30.13
N THR A 443 11.41 -14.86 -29.88
CA THR A 443 12.55 -14.39 -29.07
C THR A 443 12.50 -14.96 -27.64
N PHE A 444 11.34 -14.90 -26.98
CA PHE A 444 11.12 -15.44 -25.63
C PHE A 444 11.38 -16.95 -25.54
N SER A 445 10.87 -17.72 -26.50
CA SER A 445 10.93 -19.19 -26.53
C SER A 445 12.34 -19.74 -26.71
N GLN A 446 13.21 -18.99 -27.40
CA GLN A 446 14.64 -19.33 -27.54
C GLN A 446 15.39 -19.27 -26.20
N ASP A 447 14.87 -18.51 -25.23
CA ASP A 447 15.46 -18.36 -23.90
C ASP A 447 14.87 -19.33 -22.84
N LEU A 448 13.81 -20.08 -23.20
CA LEU A 448 13.24 -21.11 -22.32
C LEU A 448 14.19 -22.31 -22.24
N ARG A 449 14.77 -22.57 -21.06
CA ARG A 449 15.40 -23.88 -20.82
C ARG A 449 14.31 -24.91 -20.56
N VAL A 450 14.26 -25.95 -21.40
CA VAL A 450 13.37 -27.11 -21.26
C VAL A 450 13.59 -27.76 -19.88
N CYS A 451 12.57 -27.75 -19.03
CA CYS A 451 12.54 -28.54 -17.79
C CYS A 451 11.43 -29.60 -17.92
N PRO A 452 11.71 -30.89 -17.67
CA PRO A 452 10.72 -31.96 -17.86
C PRO A 452 9.63 -31.92 -16.77
N LEU A 453 8.38 -31.80 -17.24
CA LEU A 453 7.06 -32.21 -16.72
C LEU A 453 6.64 -32.02 -15.26
N ASN A 454 7.54 -31.82 -14.29
CA ASN A 454 7.18 -31.72 -12.86
C ASN A 454 7.86 -30.56 -12.14
N GLN A 455 8.44 -29.61 -12.87
CA GLN A 455 9.01 -28.38 -12.32
C GLN A 455 8.45 -27.19 -13.10
N LYS A 456 7.90 -26.22 -12.36
CA LYS A 456 7.38 -24.94 -12.87
C LYS A 456 8.32 -24.40 -13.97
N TYR A 457 7.75 -24.01 -15.12
CA TYR A 457 8.52 -23.36 -16.17
C TYR A 457 9.03 -22.00 -15.66
N TRP A 458 10.35 -21.82 -15.65
CA TRP A 458 10.98 -20.54 -15.32
C TRP A 458 11.87 -20.12 -16.50
N SER A 459 11.60 -18.98 -17.13
CA SER A 459 12.55 -18.44 -18.11
C SER A 459 13.72 -17.81 -17.35
N ASN A 460 14.93 -18.29 -17.60
CA ASN A 460 16.16 -17.74 -17.01
C ASN A 460 16.68 -16.55 -17.83
N THR A 461 15.80 -15.64 -18.24
CA THR A 461 16.20 -14.50 -19.06
C THR A 461 16.94 -13.47 -18.22
N ALA A 462 18.02 -12.93 -18.79
CA ALA A 462 18.72 -11.76 -18.27
C ALA A 462 17.81 -10.53 -18.07
N LYS A 463 16.59 -10.55 -18.65
CA LYS A 463 15.47 -9.68 -18.31
C LYS A 463 14.76 -10.20 -17.06
N MET A 464 15.16 -9.70 -15.89
CA MET A 464 14.51 -9.98 -14.62
C MET A 464 13.11 -9.36 -14.57
N GLY A 465 12.08 -10.21 -14.41
CA GLY A 465 10.68 -9.80 -14.33
C GLY A 465 9.77 -10.60 -15.26
N ARG A 466 9.81 -11.94 -15.23
CA ARG A 466 8.86 -12.76 -15.98
C ARG A 466 8.19 -13.74 -15.02
N ASN A 467 7.00 -13.37 -14.57
CA ASN A 467 6.14 -14.22 -13.76
C ASN A 467 5.59 -15.31 -14.64
N LEU A 468 6.24 -16.46 -14.57
CA LEU A 468 5.70 -17.78 -14.86
C LEU A 468 4.96 -17.88 -16.21
N PHE A 469 5.68 -18.37 -17.21
CA PHE A 469 5.14 -18.73 -18.53
C PHE A 469 5.08 -20.24 -18.64
N CYS A 470 3.88 -20.81 -18.72
CA CYS A 470 3.71 -22.21 -19.10
C CYS A 470 2.94 -22.28 -20.40
N VAL A 471 3.49 -23.00 -21.37
CA VAL A 471 2.93 -23.17 -22.71
C VAL A 471 2.90 -24.66 -23.05
N GLY A 472 1.73 -25.20 -23.36
CA GLY A 472 1.61 -26.42 -24.18
C GLY A 472 1.46 -27.80 -23.51
N ASN A 473 0.72 -27.93 -22.39
CA ASN A 473 0.58 -29.24 -21.71
C ASN A 473 -0.85 -29.68 -21.33
N ASN A 474 -1.92 -29.14 -21.92
CA ASN A 474 -3.31 -29.45 -21.50
C ASN A 474 -3.53 -29.25 -19.98
N ALA A 475 -2.91 -28.21 -19.42
CA ALA A 475 -2.91 -27.94 -18.00
C ALA A 475 -4.32 -27.75 -17.43
N LYS A 476 -4.53 -28.29 -16.23
CA LYS A 476 -5.83 -28.33 -15.57
C LYS A 476 -6.12 -27.02 -14.84
N ALA A 477 -7.41 -26.73 -14.64
CA ALA A 477 -7.86 -25.60 -13.82
C ALA A 477 -7.28 -25.63 -12.39
N GLU A 478 -6.94 -26.80 -11.86
CA GLU A 478 -6.35 -26.96 -10.52
C GLU A 478 -4.92 -26.42 -10.42
N GLU A 479 -4.14 -26.54 -11.50
CA GLU A 479 -2.74 -26.07 -11.55
C GLU A 479 -2.66 -24.54 -11.50
N VAL A 480 -3.71 -23.85 -11.97
CA VAL A 480 -3.87 -22.39 -11.89
C VAL A 480 -3.84 -21.89 -10.44
N VAL A 481 -4.37 -22.65 -9.48
CA VAL A 481 -4.40 -22.22 -8.06
C VAL A 481 -3.01 -22.13 -7.48
N GLU A 482 -2.10 -23.02 -7.86
CA GLU A 482 -0.72 -22.94 -7.39
C GLU A 482 0.01 -21.71 -7.94
N LEU A 483 -0.49 -21.13 -9.04
CA LEU A 483 0.01 -19.90 -9.64
C LEU A 483 -0.62 -18.66 -8.99
N LEU A 484 -1.84 -18.78 -8.47
CA LEU A 484 -2.49 -17.72 -7.70
C LEU A 484 -2.07 -17.71 -6.22
N ASN A 485 -1.44 -18.79 -5.75
CA ASN A 485 -0.63 -18.84 -4.53
C ASN A 485 0.85 -18.47 -4.78
N LEU A 486 1.14 -17.82 -5.92
CA LEU A 486 2.13 -16.75 -5.92
C LEU A 486 1.72 -15.66 -4.92
#